data_AF-A0A960XRS0-F1
#
_entry.id   AF-A0A960XRS0-F1
#
_cell.length_a   1.000
_cell.length_b   1.000
_cell.length_c   1.000
_cell.angle_alpha   90.00
_cell.angle_beta   90.00
_cell.angle_gamma   90.00
#
_symmetry.space_group_name_H-M   'P 1'
#
loop_
_entity.id
_entity.type
_entity.pdbx_description
1 polymer ?
#
loop_
_entity_poly.entity_id
_entity_poly.type
_entity_poly.pdbx_seq_one_letter_code
_entity_poly.pdbx_strand_id
1 'polypeptide(L)'
;VDRPAPDPDELHTAEEIAAYFKVDPKTILNWAKDGSIPEALRIGRVVRFNLADVKSSLNMALGAEGRHVELTVLALNMVCPGLCRMTRMDPGSVTLDEIKELRRYCEAYLEALDGLVSSEEKVCFCEGVIEAARVSGKGPCAG
;
A
#
# COMPACT_ATOMS: atom_id res chain seq x y z
N VAL A 1 0.02 -24.83 9.18
CA VAL A 1 -1.41 -24.58 9.41
C VAL A 1 -2.10 -24.79 8.09
N ASP A 2 -2.78 -25.93 7.95
CA ASP A 2 -3.62 -26.25 6.78
C ASP A 2 -4.72 -25.20 6.69
N ARG A 3 -4.70 -24.36 5.65
CA ARG A 3 -5.84 -23.47 5.35
C ARG A 3 -6.94 -24.38 4.82
N PRO A 4 -8.14 -24.41 5.43
CA PRO A 4 -9.23 -25.18 4.87
C PRO A 4 -9.43 -24.77 3.42
N ALA A 5 -9.59 -25.75 2.52
CA ALA A 5 -9.83 -25.48 1.11
C ALA A 5 -11.01 -24.50 0.99
N PRO A 6 -10.88 -23.44 0.17
CA PRO A 6 -11.94 -22.44 0.04
C PRO A 6 -13.23 -23.14 -0.37
N ASP A 7 -14.34 -22.77 0.28
CA ASP A 7 -15.65 -23.28 -0.05
C ASP A 7 -15.90 -22.99 -1.55
N PRO A 8 -16.25 -24.00 -2.37
CA PRO A 8 -16.50 -23.80 -3.80
C PRO A 8 -17.59 -22.75 -4.08
N ASP A 9 -18.48 -22.48 -3.12
CA ASP A 9 -19.52 -21.44 -3.23
C ASP A 9 -18.96 -20.01 -3.08
N GLU A 10 -17.70 -19.83 -2.66
CA GLU A 10 -17.02 -18.52 -2.51
C GLU A 10 -16.04 -18.20 -3.66
N LEU A 11 -15.98 -19.06 -4.69
CA LEU A 11 -15.06 -18.93 -5.80
C LEU A 11 -15.68 -18.24 -7.01
N HIS A 12 -15.22 -17.03 -7.29
CA HIS A 12 -15.69 -16.17 -8.37
C HIS A 12 -14.85 -16.26 -9.64
N THR A 13 -15.44 -15.97 -10.80
CA THR A 13 -14.71 -15.83 -12.06
C THR A 13 -13.98 -14.49 -12.15
N ALA A 14 -13.02 -14.38 -13.08
CA ALA A 14 -12.37 -13.10 -13.37
C ALA A 14 -13.38 -11.98 -13.71
N GLU A 15 -14.49 -12.33 -14.39
CA GLU A 15 -15.53 -11.38 -14.79
C GLU A 15 -16.33 -10.86 -13.59
N GLU A 16 -16.66 -11.74 -12.65
CA GLU A 16 -17.38 -11.38 -11.42
C GLU A 16 -16.52 -10.51 -10.50
N ILE A 17 -15.25 -10.87 -10.33
CA ILE A 17 -14.27 -10.05 -9.60
C ILE A 17 -14.09 -8.70 -10.30
N ALA A 18 -13.95 -8.69 -11.62
CA ALA A 18 -13.78 -7.47 -12.40
C ALA A 18 -14.99 -6.53 -12.26
N ALA A 19 -16.21 -7.07 -12.28
CA ALA A 19 -17.42 -6.31 -12.03
C ALA A 19 -17.44 -5.71 -10.61
N TYR A 20 -17.00 -6.47 -9.61
CA TYR A 20 -16.90 -5.99 -8.23
C TYR A 20 -15.93 -4.81 -8.10
N PHE A 21 -14.74 -4.94 -8.68
CA PHE A 21 -13.69 -3.90 -8.63
C PHE A 21 -13.83 -2.81 -9.71
N LYS A 22 -14.83 -2.92 -10.59
CA LYS A 22 -15.06 -2.03 -11.74
C LYS A 22 -13.83 -1.87 -12.65
N VAL A 23 -13.17 -2.99 -12.93
CA VAL A 23 -12.01 -3.07 -13.84
C VAL A 23 -12.29 -4.02 -15.00
N ASP A 24 -11.39 -4.11 -15.96
CA ASP A 24 -11.47 -5.09 -17.04
C ASP A 24 -11.08 -6.51 -16.52
N PRO A 25 -11.75 -7.59 -16.95
CA PRO A 25 -11.38 -8.96 -16.58
C PRO A 25 -9.92 -9.32 -16.89
N LYS A 26 -9.35 -8.75 -17.95
CA LYS A 26 -7.92 -8.92 -18.29
C LYS A 26 -7.01 -8.34 -17.23
N THR A 27 -7.42 -7.27 -16.55
CA THR A 27 -6.68 -6.69 -15.43
C THR A 27 -6.59 -7.67 -14.27
N ILE A 28 -7.70 -8.36 -13.94
CA ILE A 28 -7.71 -9.40 -12.90
C ILE A 28 -6.77 -10.55 -13.26
N LEU A 29 -6.79 -11.01 -14.52
CA LEU A 29 -5.91 -12.07 -15.00
C LEU A 29 -4.43 -11.64 -15.01
N ASN A 30 -4.14 -10.38 -15.34
CA ASN A 30 -2.77 -9.85 -15.27
C ASN A 30 -2.28 -9.78 -13.82
N TRP A 31 -3.11 -9.30 -12.88
CA TRP A 31 -2.76 -9.29 -11.46
C TRP A 31 -2.50 -10.68 -10.92
N ALA A 32 -3.25 -11.68 -11.38
CA ALA A 32 -3.02 -13.07 -11.03
C ALA A 32 -1.68 -13.58 -11.58
N LYS A 33 -1.41 -13.31 -12.86
CA LYS A 33 -0.18 -13.70 -13.55
C LYS A 33 1.07 -13.09 -12.94
N ASP A 34 0.98 -11.83 -12.52
CA ASP A 34 2.10 -11.07 -11.94
C ASP A 34 2.21 -11.30 -10.42
N GLY A 35 1.35 -12.16 -9.84
CA GLY A 35 1.38 -12.55 -8.43
C GLY A 35 0.83 -11.49 -7.46
N SER A 36 0.22 -10.41 -7.97
CA SER A 36 -0.40 -9.36 -7.16
C SER A 36 -1.65 -9.83 -6.43
N ILE A 37 -2.35 -10.85 -6.96
CA ILE A 37 -3.46 -11.53 -6.30
C ILE A 37 -3.27 -13.04 -6.40
N PRO A 38 -3.71 -13.81 -5.39
CA PRO A 38 -3.59 -15.27 -5.42
C PRO A 38 -4.59 -15.89 -6.41
N GLU A 39 -4.09 -16.79 -7.26
CA GLU A 39 -4.96 -17.73 -7.99
C GLU A 39 -5.49 -18.78 -7.01
N ALA A 40 -6.82 -18.83 -6.82
CA ALA A 40 -7.40 -19.74 -5.84
C ALA A 40 -7.58 -21.16 -6.40
N LEU A 41 -8.10 -21.28 -7.62
CA LEU A 41 -8.31 -22.59 -8.26
C LEU A 41 -8.43 -22.46 -9.77
N ARG A 42 -7.83 -23.40 -10.52
CA ARG A 42 -8.03 -23.51 -11.96
C ARG A 42 -8.89 -24.74 -12.27
N ILE A 43 -10.10 -24.51 -12.76
CA ILE A 43 -11.02 -25.58 -13.17
C ILE A 43 -11.06 -25.61 -14.70
N GLY A 44 -10.32 -26.55 -15.30
CA GLY A 44 -10.16 -26.64 -16.75
C GLY A 44 -9.48 -25.40 -17.33
N ARG A 45 -10.18 -24.65 -18.20
CA ARG A 45 -9.68 -23.41 -18.81
C ARG A 45 -10.02 -22.14 -18.01
N VAL A 46 -10.85 -22.25 -16.98
CA VAL A 46 -11.34 -21.10 -16.21
C VAL A 46 -10.55 -20.98 -14.90
N VAL A 47 -10.07 -19.77 -14.61
CA VAL A 47 -9.43 -19.41 -13.34
C VAL A 47 -10.50 -18.85 -12.40
N ARG A 48 -10.46 -19.31 -11.15
CA ARG A 48 -11.37 -18.91 -10.08
C ARG A 48 -10.58 -18.24 -8.96
N PHE A 49 -11.21 -17.25 -8.34
CA PHE A 49 -10.63 -16.39 -7.33
C PHE A 49 -11.52 -16.38 -6.10
N ASN A 50 -10.90 -16.42 -4.92
CA ASN A 50 -11.62 -16.12 -3.70
C ASN A 50 -11.66 -14.59 -3.53
N LEU A 51 -12.85 -14.01 -3.44
CA LEU A 51 -13.01 -12.55 -3.35
C LEU A 51 -12.37 -11.96 -2.08
N ALA A 52 -12.39 -12.68 -0.96
CA ALA A 52 -11.77 -12.22 0.29
C ALA A 52 -10.25 -12.16 0.17
N ASP A 53 -9.63 -13.18 -0.42
CA ASP A 53 -8.18 -13.20 -0.67
C ASP A 53 -7.78 -12.09 -1.65
N VAL A 54 -8.51 -11.92 -2.76
CA VAL A 54 -8.28 -10.83 -3.72
C VAL A 54 -8.42 -9.46 -3.05
N LYS A 55 -9.46 -9.26 -2.23
CA LYS A 55 -9.62 -8.02 -1.44
C LYS A 55 -8.45 -7.79 -0.50
N SER A 56 -7.99 -8.81 0.22
CA SER A 56 -6.87 -8.67 1.15
C SER A 56 -5.59 -8.28 0.41
N SER A 57 -5.30 -8.93 -0.72
CA SER A 57 -4.12 -8.65 -1.53
C SER A 57 -4.19 -7.28 -2.21
N LEU A 58 -5.35 -6.89 -2.74
CA LEU A 58 -5.54 -5.58 -3.35
C LEU A 58 -5.64 -4.45 -2.33
N ASN A 59 -6.16 -4.69 -1.13
CA ASN A 59 -6.13 -3.68 -0.06
C ASN A 59 -4.68 -3.40 0.39
N MET A 60 -3.81 -4.42 0.35
CA MET A 60 -2.37 -4.22 0.49
C MET A 60 -1.76 -3.47 -0.71
N ALA A 61 -2.10 -3.85 -1.95
CA ALA A 61 -1.46 -3.29 -3.14
C ALA A 61 -1.94 -1.87 -3.51
N LEU A 62 -3.24 -1.60 -3.41
CA LEU A 62 -3.85 -0.28 -3.68
C LEU A 62 -3.58 0.73 -2.55
N GLY A 63 -3.23 0.23 -1.36
CA GLY A 63 -2.75 1.05 -0.24
C GLY A 63 -1.25 1.35 -0.30
N ALA A 64 -0.41 0.40 -0.73
CA ALA A 64 1.03 0.49 -0.50
C ALA A 64 1.74 1.70 -1.14
N GLU A 65 1.49 2.01 -2.43
CA GLU A 65 2.29 3.03 -3.13
C GLU A 65 1.89 4.46 -2.72
N GLY A 66 0.60 4.73 -2.54
CA GLY A 66 0.09 6.04 -2.11
C GLY A 66 0.16 6.25 -0.60
N ARG A 67 -0.16 5.22 0.20
CA ARG A 67 -0.20 5.37 1.66
C ARG A 67 1.16 5.45 2.29
N HIS A 68 2.19 4.82 1.72
CA HIS A 68 3.56 4.99 2.22
C HIS A 68 3.99 6.47 2.18
N VAL A 69 3.67 7.17 1.09
CA VAL A 69 3.94 8.62 0.97
C VAL A 69 3.09 9.41 1.96
N GLU A 70 1.80 9.08 2.14
CA GLU A 70 0.94 9.74 3.12
C GLU A 70 1.42 9.56 4.57
N LEU A 71 1.82 8.34 4.96
CA LEU A 71 2.39 8.05 6.29
C LEU A 71 3.71 8.77 6.51
N THR A 72 4.56 8.86 5.47
CA THR A 72 5.82 9.61 5.51
C THR A 72 5.56 11.09 5.75
N VAL A 73 4.66 11.71 4.99
CA VAL A 73 4.29 13.12 5.14
C VAL A 73 3.65 13.38 6.52
N LEU A 74 2.81 12.47 6.99
CA LEU A 74 2.18 12.57 8.31
C LEU A 74 3.22 12.48 9.44
N ALA A 75 4.16 11.54 9.36
CA ALA A 75 5.25 11.40 10.32
C ALA A 75 6.11 12.66 10.38
N LEU A 76 6.53 13.18 9.22
CA LEU A 76 7.33 14.40 9.10
C LEU A 76 6.61 15.61 9.70
N ASN A 77 5.31 15.75 9.47
CA ASN A 77 4.52 16.85 10.03
C ASN A 77 4.36 16.75 11.56
N MET A 78 4.34 15.54 12.13
CA MET A 78 4.32 15.37 13.58
C MET A 78 5.64 15.73 14.25
N VAL A 79 6.78 15.41 13.61
CA VAL A 79 8.12 15.68 14.17
C VAL A 79 8.64 17.08 13.85
N CYS A 80 8.16 17.67 12.75
CA CYS A 80 8.55 19.01 12.31
C CYS A 80 7.31 19.80 11.80
N PRO A 81 6.44 20.25 12.73
CA PRO A 81 5.21 20.94 12.37
C PRO A 81 5.49 22.27 11.65
N GLY A 82 4.79 22.50 10.54
CA GLY A 82 4.86 23.74 9.76
C GLY A 82 5.71 23.69 8.49
N LEU A 83 6.45 22.60 8.26
CA LEU A 83 7.26 22.42 7.04
C LEU A 83 6.52 21.70 5.91
N CYS A 84 5.53 20.87 6.23
CA CYS A 84 4.76 20.12 5.24
C CYS A 84 3.28 20.56 5.25
N ARG A 85 2.68 20.79 4.07
CA ARG A 85 1.23 21.01 3.99
C ARG A 85 0.51 19.73 4.39
N MET A 86 -0.38 19.82 5.39
CA MET A 86 -1.19 18.69 5.84
C MET A 86 -1.95 18.06 4.67
N THR A 87 -1.68 16.78 4.42
CA THR A 87 -2.60 15.91 3.69
C THR A 87 -3.73 15.52 4.64
N ARG A 88 -4.97 15.62 4.17
CA ARG A 88 -6.16 15.29 4.96
C ARG A 88 -6.28 13.76 4.99
N MET A 89 -5.82 13.13 6.07
CA MET A 89 -5.98 11.68 6.26
C MET A 89 -7.38 11.38 6.81
N ASP A 90 -8.07 10.40 6.23
CA ASP A 90 -9.34 9.92 6.77
C ASP A 90 -9.07 8.94 7.94
N PRO A 91 -9.47 9.26 9.18
CA PRO A 91 -9.15 8.47 10.36
C PRO A 91 -9.86 7.11 10.41
N GLY A 92 -10.93 6.90 9.62
CA GLY A 92 -11.63 5.61 9.53
C GLY A 92 -10.90 4.57 8.67
N SER A 93 -9.84 4.97 7.98
CA SER A 93 -9.12 4.15 7.00
C SER A 93 -7.76 3.62 7.46
N VAL A 94 -7.33 4.01 8.67
CA VAL A 94 -6.01 3.71 9.24
C VAL A 94 -6.02 2.37 9.96
N THR A 95 -5.13 1.48 9.56
CA THR A 95 -4.95 0.15 10.14
C THR A 95 -3.96 0.18 11.31
N LEU A 96 -3.98 -0.86 12.16
CA LEU A 96 -3.03 -0.99 13.27
C LEU A 96 -1.57 -1.11 12.81
N ASP A 97 -1.33 -1.70 11.64
CA ASP A 97 0.02 -1.82 11.10
C ASP A 97 0.55 -0.48 10.58
N GLU A 98 -0.32 0.34 9.99
CA GLU A 98 0.01 1.72 9.63
C GLU A 98 0.32 2.60 10.84
N ILE A 99 -0.35 2.37 11.98
CA ILE A 99 -0.02 3.06 13.25
C ILE A 99 1.38 2.66 13.75
N LYS A 100 1.74 1.36 13.67
CA LYS A 100 3.08 0.90 14.06
C LYS A 100 4.15 1.47 13.13
N GLU A 101 3.88 1.50 11.83
CA GLU A 101 4.77 2.04 10.82
C GLU A 101 4.97 3.54 10.99
N LEU A 102 3.88 4.28 11.26
CA LEU A 102 3.91 5.70 11.58
C LEU A 102 4.79 6.00 12.80
N ARG A 103 4.66 5.21 13.88
CA ARG A 103 5.52 5.35 15.07
C ARG A 103 6.99 5.18 14.71
N ARG A 104 7.32 4.15 13.93
CA ARG A 104 8.69 3.88 13.50
C ARG A 104 9.28 5.03 12.69
N TYR A 105 8.49 5.63 11.79
CA TYR A 105 8.91 6.81 11.03
C TYR A 105 9.13 8.02 11.92
N CYS A 106 8.26 8.28 12.89
CA CYS A 106 8.48 9.36 13.85
C CYS A 106 9.79 9.21 14.63
N GLU A 107 10.06 8.01 15.16
CA GLU A 107 11.30 7.74 15.89
C GLU A 107 12.54 7.96 15.01
N ALA A 108 12.55 7.42 13.79
CA ALA A 108 13.66 7.56 12.85
C ALA A 108 13.88 9.02 12.42
N TYR A 109 12.82 9.77 12.14
CA TYR A 109 12.94 11.17 11.71
C TYR A 109 13.30 12.10 12.86
N LEU A 110 12.84 11.84 14.10
CA LEU A 110 13.29 12.59 15.27
C LEU A 110 14.81 12.47 15.45
N GLU A 111 15.35 11.25 15.35
CA GLU A 111 16.80 11.00 15.45
C GLU A 111 17.57 11.69 14.32
N ALA A 112 17.08 11.60 13.08
CA ALA A 112 17.73 12.24 11.94
C ALA A 112 17.71 13.78 12.01
N LEU A 113 16.63 14.36 12.55
CA LEU A 113 16.46 15.81 12.69
C LEU A 113 17.26 16.39 13.87
N ASP A 114 17.58 15.59 14.90
CA ASP A 114 18.33 16.03 16.09
C ASP A 114 19.73 16.56 15.72
N GLY A 115 20.35 16.00 14.67
CA GLY A 115 21.64 16.43 14.16
C GLY A 115 21.63 17.67 13.26
N LEU A 116 20.45 18.17 12.87
CA LEU A 116 20.31 19.29 11.94
C LEU A 116 20.06 20.60 12.71
N VAL A 117 20.89 21.61 12.46
CA VAL A 117 20.88 22.86 13.24
C VAL A 117 20.08 23.95 12.51
N SER A 118 20.21 24.05 11.18
CA SER A 118 19.52 25.07 10.38
C SER A 118 18.13 24.63 9.95
N SER A 119 17.20 25.59 9.88
CA SER A 119 15.87 25.37 9.28
C SER A 119 15.97 24.95 7.81
N GLU A 120 16.96 25.42 7.06
CA GLU A 120 17.15 25.08 5.64
C GLU A 120 17.56 23.62 5.47
N GLU A 121 18.42 23.10 6.36
CA GLU A 121 18.83 21.70 6.37
C GLU A 121 17.64 20.77 6.67
N LYS A 122 16.77 21.17 7.61
CA LYS A 122 15.56 20.44 7.97
C LYS A 122 14.56 20.41 6.81
N VAL A 123 14.38 21.53 6.10
CA VAL A 123 13.53 21.59 4.90
C VAL A 123 14.06 20.63 3.84
N CYS A 124 15.35 20.73 3.50
CA CYS A 124 15.99 19.91 2.49
C CYS A 124 15.89 18.41 2.81
N PHE A 125 16.08 18.05 4.09
CA PHE A 125 15.87 16.69 4.57
C PHE A 125 14.42 16.22 4.37
N CYS A 126 13.42 17.00 4.81
CA CYS A 126 12.02 16.64 4.67
C CYS A 126 11.60 16.48 3.19
N GLU A 127 12.02 17.41 2.32
CA GLU A 127 11.74 17.32 0.88
C GLU A 127 12.41 16.10 0.25
N GLY A 128 13.66 15.81 0.60
CA GLY A 128 14.39 14.64 0.13
C GLY A 128 13.75 13.32 0.56
N VAL A 129 13.27 13.23 1.80
CA VAL A 129 12.56 12.04 2.31
C VAL A 129 11.23 11.84 1.59
N ILE A 130 10.45 12.90 1.37
CA ILE A 130 9.18 12.83 0.63
C ILE A 130 9.41 12.38 -0.81
N GLU A 131 10.44 12.93 -1.47
CA GLU A 131 10.75 12.55 -2.84
C GLU A 131 11.25 11.10 -2.93
N ALA A 132 12.08 10.67 -1.98
CA ALA A 132 12.50 9.27 -1.88
C ALA A 132 11.31 8.33 -1.68
N ALA A 133 10.35 8.68 -0.81
CA ALA A 133 9.14 7.88 -0.60
C ALA A 133 8.30 7.74 -1.88
N ARG A 134 8.19 8.81 -2.69
CA ARG A 134 7.51 8.76 -3.99
C ARG A 134 8.22 7.85 -4.99
N VAL A 135 9.54 7.82 -4.97
CA VAL A 135 10.36 6.98 -5.86
C VAL A 135 10.34 5.52 -5.40
N SER A 136 10.39 5.26 -4.09
CA SER A 136 10.28 3.91 -3.52
C SER A 136 8.89 3.28 -3.68
N GLY A 137 7.85 4.11 -3.81
CA GLY A 137 6.51 3.66 -4.21
C GLY A 137 6.41 3.22 -5.66
N LYS A 138 7.37 3.57 -6.54
CA LYS A 138 7.48 2.93 -7.86
C LYS A 138 8.19 1.59 -7.67
N GLY A 139 7.42 0.50 -7.63
CA GLY A 139 8.00 -0.84 -7.74
C GLY A 139 8.95 -0.93 -8.95
N PRO A 140 9.97 -1.81 -8.90
CA PRO A 140 10.92 -1.96 -10.00
C PRO A 140 10.20 -2.60 -11.20
N CYS A 141 9.60 -1.78 -12.05
CA CYS A 141 9.12 -2.18 -13.36
C CYS A 141 9.98 -1.49 -14.43
N ALA A 142 11.08 -2.14 -14.82
CA ALA A 142 11.61 -2.22 -16.19
C ALA A 142 13.02 -2.83 -16.18
N GLY A 143 13.12 -4.08 -16.63
CA GLY A 143 14.36 -4.80 -16.90
C GLY A 143 14.05 -6.18 -17.47
#